data_AF-S9UAL1-F1
#
_entry.id   AF-S9UAL1-F1
#
_cell.length_a   1.000
_cell.length_b   1.000
_cell.length_c   1.000
_cell.angle_alpha   90.00
_cell.angle_beta   90.00
_cell.angle_gamma   90.00
#
_symmetry.space_group_name_H-M   'P 1'
#
loop_
_entity.id
_entity.type
_entity.pdbx_description
1 polymer ?
#
loop_
_entity_poly.entity_id
_entity_poly.type
_entity_poly.pdbx_seq_one_letter_code
_entity_poly.pdbx_strand_id
1 'polypeptide(L)'
;MKQILDLKPERVIPGHYLGKSSENTSSVTFTRDYIAKFEEAAKQSKNSAELIAAMKKDYPNFKNTSDLEMGAQVMKGERSWP
;
A
#
# COMPACT_ATOMS: atom_id res chain seq x y z
N MET A 1 11.01 5.00 2.21
CA MET A 1 11.20 3.71 2.93
C MET A 1 12.61 3.11 2.83
N LYS A 2 13.44 3.44 1.84
CA LYS A 2 14.83 2.95 1.77
C LYS A 2 15.66 3.34 3.01
N GLN A 3 15.50 4.58 3.49
CA GLN A 3 16.18 5.09 4.70
C GLN A 3 16.02 4.20 5.94
N ILE A 4 14.85 3.59 6.17
CA ILE A 4 14.64 2.69 7.33
C ILE A 4 15.44 1.39 7.16
N LEU A 5 15.52 0.85 5.94
CA LEU A 5 16.27 -0.38 5.66
C LEU A 5 17.78 -0.16 5.72
N ASP A 6 18.25 1.02 5.31
CA ASP A 6 19.66 1.40 5.32
C ASP A 6 20.24 1.50 6.75
N LEU A 7 19.38 1.74 7.75
CA LEU A 7 19.74 1.74 9.17
C LEU A 7 20.01 0.34 9.75
N LYS A 8 19.76 -0.73 8.97
CA LYS A 8 19.92 -2.14 9.41
C LYS A 8 19.28 -2.40 10.79
N PRO A 9 17.99 -2.10 10.97
CA PRO A 9 17.34 -2.16 12.29
C PRO A 9 17.29 -3.60 12.81
N GLU A 10 17.62 -3.77 14.08
CA GLU A 10 17.49 -5.06 14.78
C GLU A 10 16.02 -5.46 14.96
N ARG A 11 15.12 -4.47 15.11
CA ARG A 11 13.68 -4.66 15.29
C ARG A 11 12.91 -3.49 14.68
N VAL A 12 11.74 -3.78 14.12
CA VAL A 12 10.79 -2.77 13.61
C VAL A 12 9.48 -2.92 14.35
N ILE A 13 9.02 -1.87 15.03
CA ILE A 13 7.73 -1.89 15.72
C ILE A 13 6.73 -1.08 14.89
N PRO A 14 5.79 -1.73 14.16
CA PRO A 14 4.81 -1.02 13.36
C PRO A 14 3.76 -0.35 14.25
N GLY A 15 3.35 0.87 13.90
CA GLY A 15 2.27 1.59 14.60
C GLY A 15 0.89 0.96 14.40
N HIS A 16 0.63 0.35 13.23
CA HIS A 16 -0.60 -0.36 12.91
C HIS A 16 -0.31 -1.67 12.18
N TYR A 17 -0.99 -2.76 12.54
CA TYR A 17 -0.87 -4.07 11.91
C TYR A 17 -2.10 -4.93 12.17
N LEU A 18 -2.34 -5.92 11.31
CA LEU A 18 -3.38 -6.93 11.50
C LEU A 18 -2.77 -8.18 12.13
N GLY A 19 -3.44 -8.76 13.14
CA GLY A 19 -3.01 -10.00 13.78
C GLY A 19 -1.70 -9.83 14.54
N LYS A 20 -0.71 -10.70 14.27
CA LYS A 20 0.62 -10.64 14.91
C LYS A 20 1.63 -9.99 13.98
N SER A 21 2.30 -8.95 14.46
CA SER A 21 3.43 -8.34 13.74
C SER A 21 4.63 -9.29 13.70
N SER A 22 5.33 -9.32 12.56
CA SER A 22 6.63 -9.98 12.41
C SER A 22 7.77 -9.20 13.08
N GLU A 23 7.53 -7.93 13.40
CA GLU A 23 8.46 -6.98 14.05
C GLU A 23 9.84 -6.87 13.39
N ASN A 24 9.88 -7.14 12.08
CA ASN A 24 11.08 -7.08 11.27
C ASN A 24 10.85 -6.21 10.03
N THR A 25 11.84 -6.14 9.15
CA THR A 25 11.82 -5.26 7.96
C THR A 25 10.81 -5.68 6.88
N SER A 26 10.11 -6.81 7.03
CA SER A 26 9.10 -7.26 6.06
C SER A 26 7.94 -6.29 5.89
N SER A 27 7.48 -5.65 6.97
CA SER A 27 6.41 -4.64 6.92
C SER A 27 6.84 -3.41 6.13
N VAL A 28 8.06 -2.91 6.36
CA VAL A 28 8.67 -1.79 5.63
C VAL A 28 8.82 -2.12 4.15
N THR A 29 9.28 -3.34 3.85
CA THR A 29 9.44 -3.83 2.47
C THR A 29 8.09 -3.92 1.77
N PHE A 30 7.10 -4.54 2.43
CA PHE A 30 5.74 -4.66 1.92
C PHE A 30 5.13 -3.30 1.61
N THR A 31 5.18 -2.34 2.54
CA THR A 31 4.57 -1.03 2.30
C THR A 31 5.27 -0.27 1.18
N ARG A 32 6.60 -0.34 1.09
CA ARG A 32 7.36 0.25 -0.02
C ARG A 32 6.89 -0.30 -1.36
N ASP A 33 6.84 -1.62 -1.47
CA ASP A 33 6.54 -2.30 -2.74
C ASP A 33 5.07 -2.08 -3.12
N TYR A 34 4.17 -2.11 -2.14
CA TYR A 34 2.76 -1.80 -2.33
C TYR A 34 2.53 -0.39 -2.87
N ILE A 35 3.18 0.62 -2.27
CA ILE A 35 3.06 2.02 -2.73
C ILE A 35 3.62 2.16 -4.16
N ALA A 36 4.80 1.59 -4.44
CA ALA A 36 5.38 1.64 -5.77
C ALA A 36 4.46 1.00 -6.82
N LYS A 37 3.85 -0.13 -6.50
CA LYS A 37 2.92 -0.81 -7.40
C LYS A 37 1.62 -0.03 -7.59
N PHE A 38 1.10 0.56 -6.52
CA PHE A 38 -0.06 1.43 -6.55
C PHE A 38 0.17 2.64 -7.46
N GLU A 39 1.32 3.31 -7.35
CA GLU A 39 1.68 4.43 -8.22
C GLU A 39 1.82 4.03 -9.70
N GLU A 40 2.39 2.84 -9.96
CA GLU A 40 2.49 2.28 -11.31
C GLU A 40 1.10 2.02 -11.90
N ALA A 41 0.23 1.34 -11.15
CA ALA A 41 -1.15 1.06 -11.55
C ALA A 41 -1.94 2.35 -11.76
N ALA A 42 -1.79 3.35 -10.88
CA ALA A 42 -2.52 4.61 -10.96
C ALA A 42 -2.22 5.39 -12.26
N LYS A 43 -0.99 5.27 -12.79
CA LYS A 43 -0.60 5.86 -14.09
C LYS A 43 -1.26 5.15 -15.28
N GLN A 44 -1.54 3.85 -15.14
CA GLN A 44 -2.11 3.02 -16.20
C GLN A 44 -3.64 2.97 -16.17
N SER A 45 -4.25 3.26 -15.03
CA SER A 45 -5.71 3.23 -14.83
C SER A 45 -6.35 4.58 -15.12
N LYS A 46 -7.51 4.57 -15.77
CA LYS A 46 -8.29 5.78 -16.09
C LYS A 46 -9.12 6.26 -14.91
N ASN A 47 -9.61 5.35 -14.08
CA ASN A 47 -10.53 5.60 -12.96
C ASN A 47 -10.18 4.72 -11.76
N SER A 48 -10.85 4.94 -10.63
CA SER A 48 -10.58 4.20 -9.38
C SER A 48 -10.90 2.72 -9.51
N ALA A 49 -11.95 2.34 -10.25
CA ALA A 49 -12.34 0.96 -10.44
C ALA A 49 -11.25 0.13 -11.15
N GLU A 50 -10.65 0.69 -12.21
CA GLU A 50 -9.51 0.08 -12.92
C GLU A 50 -8.29 -0.06 -12.01
N LEU A 51 -8.01 0.96 -11.19
CA LEU A 51 -6.90 0.95 -10.24
C LEU A 51 -7.09 -0.10 -9.15
N ILE A 52 -8.29 -0.17 -8.56
CA ILE A 52 -8.65 -1.17 -7.55
C ILE A 52 -8.54 -2.58 -8.14
N ALA A 53 -9.02 -2.79 -9.37
CA ALA A 53 -8.93 -4.09 -10.03
C ALA A 53 -7.47 -4.51 -10.28
N ALA A 54 -6.61 -3.60 -10.75
CA ALA A 54 -5.19 -3.86 -10.92
C ALA A 54 -4.52 -4.24 -9.60
N MET A 55 -4.77 -3.47 -8.53
CA MET A 55 -4.19 -3.75 -7.22
C MET A 55 -4.69 -5.05 -6.59
N LYS A 56 -5.98 -5.40 -6.77
CA LYS A 56 -6.53 -6.68 -6.31
C LYS A 56 -5.93 -7.88 -7.06
N LYS A 57 -5.55 -7.71 -8.33
CA LYS A 57 -4.86 -8.75 -9.10
C LYS A 57 -3.45 -9.01 -8.57
N ASP A 58 -2.70 -7.96 -8.26
CA ASP A 58 -1.31 -8.09 -7.78
C ASP A 58 -1.22 -8.42 -6.29
N TYR A 59 -2.23 -8.02 -5.51
CA TYR A 59 -2.33 -8.28 -4.07
C TYR A 59 -3.67 -8.95 -3.71
N PRO A 60 -3.92 -10.20 -4.16
CA PRO A 60 -5.22 -10.88 -3.95
C PRO A 60 -5.55 -11.14 -2.48
N ASN A 61 -4.54 -11.16 -1.61
CA ASN A 61 -4.69 -11.39 -0.18
C ASN A 61 -4.73 -10.09 0.64
N PHE A 62 -4.73 -8.91 0.00
CA PHE A 62 -4.76 -7.64 0.70
C PHE A 62 -6.07 -7.48 1.48
N LYS A 63 -5.96 -7.29 2.80
CA LYS A 63 -7.11 -7.27 3.70
C LYS A 63 -7.74 -5.89 3.86
N ASN A 64 -7.00 -4.82 3.59
CA ASN A 64 -7.46 -3.47 3.83
C ASN A 64 -8.12 -2.85 2.58
N THR A 65 -9.23 -3.46 2.13
CA THR A 65 -9.87 -3.08 0.87
C THR A 65 -10.53 -1.71 0.92
N SER A 66 -11.02 -1.29 2.08
CA SER A 66 -11.63 0.04 2.28
C SER A 66 -10.61 1.17 2.04
N ASP A 67 -9.39 1.02 2.56
CA ASP A 67 -8.34 2.03 2.37
C ASP A 67 -7.86 2.08 0.90
N LEU A 68 -7.81 0.93 0.22
CA LEU A 68 -7.53 0.88 -1.22
C LEU A 68 -8.60 1.62 -2.02
N GLU A 69 -9.88 1.42 -1.71
CA GLU A 69 -11.00 2.07 -2.40
C GLU A 69 -10.95 3.60 -2.22
N MET A 70 -10.81 4.07 -0.98
CA MET A 70 -10.68 5.49 -0.68
C MET A 70 -9.44 6.10 -1.35
N GLY A 71 -8.28 5.46 -1.21
CA GLY A 71 -7.04 5.93 -1.80
C GLY A 71 -7.11 6.00 -3.32
N ALA A 72 -7.72 5.00 -3.98
CA ALA A 72 -7.91 5.02 -5.43
C ALA A 72 -8.84 6.15 -5.89
N GLN A 73 -9.95 6.40 -5.20
CA GLN A 73 -10.86 7.50 -5.53
C GLN A 73 -10.18 8.86 -5.40
N VAL A 74 -9.39 9.05 -4.35
CA VAL A 74 -8.64 10.29 -4.11
C VAL A 74 -7.57 10.48 -5.18
N MET A 75 -6.78 9.43 -5.46
CA MET A 75 -5.70 9.47 -6.44
C MET A 75 -6.19 9.67 -7.87
N LYS A 76 -7.43 9.30 -8.16
CA LYS A 76 -8.08 9.53 -9.46
C LYS A 76 -8.92 10.82 -9.51
N GLY A 77 -8.99 11.58 -8.41
CA GLY A 77 -9.73 12.84 -8.34
C GLY A 77 -11.25 12.68 -8.30
N GLU A 78 -11.75 11.47 -8.03
CA GLU A 78 -13.18 11.15 -7.92
C GLU A 78 -13.73 11.48 -6.53
N ARG A 79 -12.85 11.62 -5.54
CA ARG A 79 -13.16 12.04 -4.17
C ARG A 79 -12.09 13.03 -3.70
N SER A 80 -12.50 14.13 -3.07
CA SER A 80 -11.55 15.00 -2.37
C SER A 80 -11.12 14.39 -1.04
N TRP A 81 -9.84 14.53 -0.71
CA TRP A 81 -9.37 14.28 0.65
C TRP A 81 -9.92 15.41 1.56
N PRO A 82 -10.55 15.09 2.70
CA PRO A 82 -11.07 16.10 3.63
C PRO A 82 -9.97 16.91 4.30
#